data_AF-A0AAN8S2L0-F1
#
_entry.id   AF-A0AAN8S2L0-F1
#
_cell.length_a   1.000
_cell.length_b   1.000
_cell.length_c   1.000
_cell.angle_alpha   90.00
_cell.angle_beta   90.00
_cell.angle_gamma   90.00
#
_symmetry.space_group_name_H-M   'P 1'
#
loop_
_entity.id
_entity.type
_entity.pdbx_description
1 polymer ?
#
loop_
_entity_poly.entity_id
_entity_poly.type
_entity_poly.pdbx_seq_one_letter_code
_entity_poly.pdbx_strand_id
1 'polypeptide(L)'
;MRRKNLFLFPSHGYGLANLKETKGFMPKSLPLACPTTEGIMEFGEEIWRKIINDTGCKITVFVTHQTYSDSLMKRIAESCVRVIGGDKTLDNFMNFFGRCFVRFFSNFGYDQIIKATGRYFCDFLQSVDNIHLQMRFTYPRMQSPSMYITHVDTEGVILVYRSTRVGFTQYVMGQLTQIAEEIYNIQLKITVIEEGKSSRSGSRNHFVKFRLDFNNVEYIESKNKNKQYLERIPLPDFYFSVLLKLFPFGVIFSEEMKIMGAGEKLMLLWGNQNVLGNHLTGHLKLRRPRGIPFVWKNILYLQSVLFELEVIRFAPSGKTGQEVETSPVHNSLALIRRRGSQGIRSILLKGQMFYINDIKAMAFLCSPVINDLDELPNMGLYLNDLNIHGLSKEMILTGWQHCSRLEMMFEKAEQRSLELEKSYELLDSWKKRGDDLLYSMIPQSVAERLRNGEKRLSTCEAFDNVTILFCELADFSSSTLHDAMEVVSSMNAIFTCFDSLLDLFEVYKVETVGRVYMTVSGAPERTANHADNIANLALCLARQVKKLQLPSEANSIRIGK
;
A
#
# COMPACT_ATOMS: atom_id res chain seq x y z
N MET A 1 -2.27 -5.57 -35.06
CA MET A 1 -2.41 -4.28 -34.33
C MET A 1 -3.85 -4.08 -33.91
N ARG A 2 -4.18 -4.19 -32.61
CA ARG A 2 -5.30 -3.51 -31.94
C ARG A 2 -5.25 -3.84 -30.45
N ARG A 3 -4.91 -2.83 -29.65
CA ARG A 3 -5.00 -2.83 -28.19
C ARG A 3 -6.47 -2.99 -27.78
N LYS A 4 -6.78 -3.85 -26.81
CA LYS A 4 -8.04 -3.79 -26.05
C LYS A 4 -7.70 -3.52 -24.59
N ASN A 5 -8.23 -2.39 -24.13
CA ASN A 5 -8.12 -1.85 -22.78
C ASN A 5 -8.83 -2.77 -21.79
N LEU A 6 -8.16 -3.04 -20.67
CA LEU A 6 -8.70 -3.71 -19.49
C LEU A 6 -9.32 -2.64 -18.58
N PHE A 7 -10.64 -2.53 -18.58
CA PHE A 7 -11.43 -1.90 -17.54
C PHE A 7 -12.66 -2.78 -17.36
N LEU A 8 -12.89 -3.29 -16.16
CA LEU A 8 -14.20 -3.69 -15.63
C LEU A 8 -14.03 -4.06 -14.15
N PHE A 9 -14.41 -3.11 -13.27
CA PHE A 9 -14.86 -3.39 -11.91
C PHE A 9 -16.31 -3.88 -11.97
N PRO A 10 -16.76 -4.87 -11.18
CA PRO A 10 -18.16 -5.03 -10.86
C PRO A 10 -18.48 -4.29 -9.56
N SER A 11 -19.50 -3.43 -9.68
CA SER A 11 -20.21 -2.71 -8.64
C SER A 11 -21.04 -3.65 -7.76
N HIS A 12 -20.80 -3.65 -6.44
CA HIS A 12 -21.86 -3.81 -5.46
C HIS A 12 -21.59 -2.85 -4.29
N GLY A 13 -22.56 -1.98 -4.03
CA GLY A 13 -22.48 -0.91 -3.05
C GLY A 13 -22.63 -1.43 -1.62
N TYR A 14 -21.70 -0.99 -0.77
CA TYR A 14 -21.92 -0.71 0.64
C TYR A 14 -21.11 0.54 1.00
N GLY A 15 -21.66 1.35 1.90
CA GLY A 15 -21.40 2.78 2.03
C GLY A 15 -19.96 3.21 2.24
N LEU A 16 -19.60 4.28 1.53
CA LEU A 16 -18.46 5.15 1.80
C LEU A 16 -18.69 5.87 3.12
N ALA A 17 -18.01 5.44 4.18
CA ALA A 17 -17.85 6.20 5.41
C ALA A 17 -16.35 6.39 5.70
N ASN A 18 -15.90 7.63 5.53
CA ASN A 18 -14.71 8.26 6.13
C ASN A 18 -13.51 7.34 6.46
N LEU A 19 -12.62 7.16 5.47
CA LEU A 19 -11.25 6.71 5.71
C LEU A 19 -10.30 7.91 5.72
N LYS A 20 -10.18 8.53 6.89
CA LYS A 20 -8.96 9.26 7.26
C LYS A 20 -7.78 8.27 7.22
N GLU A 21 -6.68 8.74 6.64
CA GLU A 21 -5.31 8.20 6.71
C GLU A 21 -5.12 6.95 7.58
N THR A 22 -5.06 5.77 6.97
CA THR A 22 -4.46 4.59 7.63
C THR A 22 -3.48 3.90 6.71
N LYS A 23 -2.22 4.09 7.09
CA LYS A 23 -0.97 3.53 6.57
C LYS A 23 -1.11 2.06 6.16
N GLY A 24 -0.60 1.76 4.97
CA GLY A 24 -0.36 0.40 4.51
C GLY A 24 0.61 -0.35 5.43
N PHE A 25 0.21 -1.54 5.86
CA PHE A 25 1.02 -2.46 6.68
C PHE A 25 0.80 -3.84 6.15
N MET A 26 1.77 -4.71 5.85
CA MET A 26 1.43 -6.12 5.71
C MET A 26 2.11 -6.97 6.81
N PRO A 27 1.31 -7.54 7.73
CA PRO A 27 1.77 -8.17 8.96
C PRO A 27 1.36 -9.65 9.05
N LYS A 28 1.38 -10.19 10.27
CA LYS A 28 1.14 -11.57 10.72
C LYS A 28 -0.24 -12.19 10.35
N SER A 29 -0.90 -11.72 9.30
CA SER A 29 -2.31 -11.92 8.92
C SER A 29 -2.54 -12.87 7.75
N LEU A 30 -1.52 -13.10 6.93
CA LEU A 30 -1.59 -14.01 5.76
C LEU A 30 -2.01 -15.45 6.14
N PRO A 31 -1.55 -16.02 7.28
CA PRO A 31 -2.02 -17.33 7.77
C PRO A 31 -3.46 -17.35 8.32
N LEU A 32 -4.07 -16.19 8.59
CA LEU A 32 -5.38 -16.06 9.25
C LEU A 32 -6.49 -15.61 8.31
N ALA A 33 -6.16 -14.85 7.25
CA ALA A 33 -7.09 -14.52 6.15
C ALA A 33 -7.33 -15.70 5.18
N CYS A 34 -6.43 -16.68 5.21
CA CYS A 34 -6.52 -17.91 4.45
C CYS A 34 -7.60 -18.89 5.00
N PRO A 35 -7.62 -19.25 6.30
CA PRO A 35 -8.64 -20.15 6.83
C PRO A 35 -10.04 -19.51 6.81
N THR A 36 -10.17 -18.19 6.76
CA THR A 36 -11.48 -17.56 6.48
C THR A 36 -11.98 -17.84 5.08
N THR A 37 -11.18 -17.61 4.04
CA THR A 37 -11.67 -17.68 2.66
C THR A 37 -11.82 -19.12 2.19
N GLU A 38 -10.84 -19.97 2.46
CA GLU A 38 -10.88 -21.38 2.09
C GLU A 38 -11.67 -22.24 3.09
N GLY A 39 -11.69 -21.88 4.38
CA GLY A 39 -12.55 -22.55 5.35
C GLY A 39 -14.03 -22.27 5.11
N ILE A 40 -14.39 -21.08 4.61
CA ILE A 40 -15.74 -20.80 4.10
C ILE A 40 -16.03 -21.62 2.84
N MET A 41 -15.05 -21.84 1.96
CA MET A 41 -15.23 -22.67 0.77
C MET A 41 -15.40 -24.17 1.08
N GLU A 42 -14.64 -24.73 2.04
CA GLU A 42 -14.72 -26.16 2.37
C GLU A 42 -15.79 -26.50 3.42
N PHE A 43 -16.03 -25.64 4.41
CA PHE A 43 -16.95 -25.91 5.53
C PHE A 43 -18.21 -25.02 5.55
N GLY A 44 -18.30 -24.04 4.65
CA GLY A 44 -19.44 -23.12 4.58
C GLY A 44 -19.37 -21.98 5.59
N GLU A 45 -20.05 -20.87 5.26
CA GLU A 45 -20.01 -19.62 6.03
C GLU A 45 -20.64 -19.75 7.43
N GLU A 46 -21.63 -20.62 7.59
CA GLU A 46 -22.34 -20.82 8.85
C GLU A 46 -21.48 -21.51 9.92
N ILE A 47 -20.72 -22.53 9.53
CA ILE A 47 -19.79 -23.24 10.43
C ILE A 47 -18.66 -22.29 10.83
N TRP A 48 -18.18 -21.48 9.87
CA TRP A 48 -17.15 -20.49 10.13
C TRP A 48 -17.60 -19.40 11.12
N ARG A 49 -18.84 -18.91 11.01
CA ARG A 49 -19.43 -17.99 12.00
C ARG A 49 -19.52 -18.62 13.40
N LYS A 50 -19.85 -19.90 13.51
CA LYS A 50 -19.84 -20.64 14.79
C LYS A 50 -18.44 -20.72 15.40
N ILE A 51 -17.42 -21.00 14.58
CA ILE A 51 -16.01 -21.05 15.02
C ILE A 51 -15.54 -19.68 15.54
N ILE A 52 -15.84 -18.59 14.83
CA ILE A 52 -15.45 -17.24 15.27
C ILE A 52 -16.12 -16.90 16.61
N ASN A 53 -17.41 -17.21 16.76
CA ASN A 53 -18.14 -16.97 18.01
C ASN A 53 -17.54 -17.76 19.18
N ASP A 54 -17.15 -19.03 18.98
CA ASP A 54 -16.50 -19.87 20.01
C ASP A 54 -15.11 -19.33 20.42
N THR A 55 -14.36 -18.74 19.48
CA THR A 55 -13.05 -18.14 19.79
C THR A 55 -13.12 -16.83 20.58
N GLY A 56 -14.31 -16.23 20.74
CA GLY A 56 -14.50 -14.92 21.38
C GLY A 56 -13.87 -13.76 20.60
N CYS A 57 -13.63 -13.92 19.29
CA CYS A 57 -12.99 -12.90 18.48
C CYS A 57 -14.02 -11.90 17.93
N LYS A 58 -13.83 -10.61 18.22
CA LYS A 58 -14.67 -9.51 17.68
C LYS A 58 -14.46 -9.24 16.17
N ILE A 59 -13.50 -9.92 15.54
CA ILE A 59 -13.08 -9.67 14.17
C ILE A 59 -13.75 -10.71 13.27
N THR A 60 -14.67 -10.25 12.42
CA THR A 60 -15.38 -11.09 11.44
C THR A 60 -14.61 -11.24 10.12
N VAL A 61 -13.83 -10.23 9.75
CA VAL A 61 -13.02 -10.20 8.52
C VAL A 61 -11.56 -9.98 8.86
N PHE A 62 -10.72 -10.91 8.42
CA PHE A 62 -9.27 -10.82 8.62
C PHE A 62 -8.65 -10.03 7.48
N VAL A 63 -8.01 -8.92 7.82
CA VAL A 63 -7.32 -8.07 6.85
C VAL A 63 -5.90 -8.59 6.70
N THR A 64 -5.49 -8.86 5.47
CA THR A 64 -4.13 -9.30 5.12
C THR A 64 -3.05 -8.33 5.61
N HIS A 65 -3.42 -7.09 5.91
CA HIS A 65 -2.60 -5.96 6.34
C HIS A 65 -2.63 -5.67 7.88
N GLN A 66 -3.20 -6.55 8.75
CA GLN A 66 -3.28 -6.34 10.22
C GLN A 66 -2.60 -7.40 11.13
N THR A 67 -1.79 -7.01 12.12
CA THR A 67 -1.08 -7.98 13.01
C THR A 67 -2.05 -8.61 13.99
N TYR A 68 -2.07 -9.94 14.08
CA TYR A 68 -2.82 -10.67 15.10
C TYR A 68 -1.92 -11.39 16.11
N SER A 69 -2.51 -11.83 17.22
CA SER A 69 -1.82 -12.60 18.27
C SER A 69 -1.39 -13.98 17.76
N ASP A 70 -0.20 -14.43 18.13
CA ASP A 70 0.32 -15.75 17.75
C ASP A 70 -0.52 -16.90 18.36
N SER A 71 -1.27 -16.64 19.44
CA SER A 71 -2.22 -17.61 20.03
C SER A 71 -3.52 -17.75 19.24
N LEU A 72 -3.84 -16.82 18.34
CA LEU A 72 -5.12 -16.79 17.66
C LEU A 72 -5.30 -17.99 16.72
N MET A 73 -4.28 -18.32 15.93
CA MET A 73 -4.36 -19.45 14.99
C MET A 73 -4.57 -20.78 15.71
N LYS A 74 -3.92 -20.96 16.87
CA LYS A 74 -4.12 -22.15 17.72
C LYS A 74 -5.51 -22.18 18.32
N ARG A 75 -6.01 -21.06 18.85
CA ARG A 75 -7.39 -20.98 19.36
C ARG A 75 -8.44 -21.27 18.28
N ILE A 76 -8.22 -20.79 17.06
CA ILE A 76 -9.08 -21.10 15.92
C ILE A 76 -9.02 -22.60 15.62
N ALA A 77 -7.82 -23.20 15.54
CA ALA A 77 -7.67 -24.64 15.33
C ALA A 77 -8.35 -25.48 16.44
N GLU A 78 -8.18 -25.10 17.71
CA GLU A 78 -8.85 -25.73 18.86
C GLU A 78 -10.38 -25.61 18.76
N SER A 79 -10.88 -24.47 18.30
CA SER A 79 -12.32 -24.23 18.09
C SER A 79 -12.84 -25.04 16.89
N CYS A 80 -12.05 -25.18 15.82
CA CYS A 80 -12.39 -26.06 14.69
C CYS A 80 -12.53 -27.51 15.13
N VAL A 81 -11.63 -28.01 15.99
CA VAL A 81 -11.74 -29.37 16.56
C VAL A 81 -13.04 -29.53 17.34
N ARG A 82 -13.41 -28.54 18.18
CA ARG A 82 -14.65 -28.57 18.97
C ARG A 82 -15.91 -28.53 18.11
N VAL A 83 -15.94 -27.67 17.10
CA VAL A 83 -17.16 -27.38 16.31
C VAL A 83 -17.39 -28.41 15.20
N ILE A 84 -16.33 -28.83 14.49
CA ILE A 84 -16.47 -29.73 13.35
C ILE A 84 -16.66 -31.18 13.82
N GLY A 85 -15.99 -31.58 14.91
CA GLY A 85 -16.08 -32.93 15.48
C GLY A 85 -15.53 -34.03 14.55
N GLY A 86 -14.94 -35.09 15.13
CA GLY A 86 -14.39 -36.26 14.42
C GLY A 86 -12.98 -36.67 14.88
N ASP A 87 -12.38 -37.68 14.24
CA ASP A 87 -11.01 -38.18 14.51
C ASP A 87 -9.87 -37.19 14.14
N LYS A 88 -10.20 -35.91 13.92
CA LYS A 88 -9.25 -34.88 13.49
C LYS A 88 -8.63 -34.20 14.71
N THR A 89 -7.32 -34.32 14.83
CA THR A 89 -6.52 -33.68 15.88
C THR A 89 -6.23 -32.21 15.55
N LEU A 90 -5.74 -31.45 16.54
CA LEU A 90 -5.20 -30.10 16.35
C LEU A 90 -4.16 -30.06 15.23
N ASP A 91 -3.31 -31.09 15.17
CA ASP A 91 -2.24 -31.23 14.19
C ASP A 91 -2.77 -31.36 12.76
N ASN A 92 -3.87 -32.10 12.57
CA ASN A 92 -4.52 -32.23 11.26
C ASN A 92 -5.05 -30.89 10.76
N PHE A 93 -5.68 -30.09 11.63
CA PHE A 93 -6.14 -28.74 11.26
C PHE A 93 -4.99 -27.76 11.02
N MET A 94 -3.90 -27.87 11.78
CA MET A 94 -2.71 -27.05 11.55
C MET A 94 -2.04 -27.37 10.22
N ASN A 95 -1.96 -28.66 9.85
CA ASN A 95 -1.49 -29.09 8.53
C ASN A 95 -2.42 -28.56 7.43
N PHE A 96 -3.74 -28.73 7.60
CA PHE A 96 -4.74 -28.20 6.69
C PHE A 96 -4.61 -26.69 6.46
N PHE A 97 -4.44 -25.89 7.53
CA PHE A 97 -4.19 -24.45 7.42
C PHE A 97 -2.91 -24.13 6.64
N GLY A 98 -1.87 -24.98 6.77
CA GLY A 98 -0.64 -24.87 5.98
C GLY A 98 -0.88 -25.09 4.49
N ARG A 99 -1.69 -26.09 4.13
CA ARG A 99 -2.07 -26.36 2.74
C ARG A 99 -2.90 -25.22 2.14
N CYS A 100 -3.92 -24.78 2.88
CA CYS A 100 -4.76 -23.66 2.45
C CYS A 100 -3.92 -22.40 2.22
N PHE A 101 -2.92 -22.18 3.08
CA PHE A 101 -2.06 -21.00 2.96
C PHE A 101 -1.36 -20.94 1.61
N VAL A 102 -0.88 -22.07 1.09
CA VAL A 102 -0.19 -22.14 -0.19
C VAL A 102 -1.15 -21.93 -1.37
N ARG A 103 -2.38 -22.45 -1.29
CA ARG A 103 -3.42 -22.21 -2.30
C ARG A 103 -3.80 -20.73 -2.37
N PHE A 104 -4.10 -20.14 -1.21
CA PHE A 104 -4.34 -18.70 -1.09
C PHE A 104 -3.15 -17.89 -1.63
N PHE A 105 -1.93 -18.25 -1.25
CA PHE A 105 -0.70 -17.61 -1.70
C PHE A 105 -0.50 -17.67 -3.22
N SER A 106 -0.89 -18.78 -3.84
CA SER A 106 -0.84 -18.98 -5.29
C SER A 106 -1.84 -18.09 -6.03
N ASN A 107 -3.03 -17.83 -5.45
CA ASN A 107 -4.01 -16.91 -6.03
C ASN A 107 -3.50 -15.45 -6.14
N PHE A 108 -2.52 -15.05 -5.32
CA PHE A 108 -1.86 -13.73 -5.42
C PHE A 108 -0.70 -13.71 -6.43
N GLY A 109 -0.45 -14.81 -7.14
CA GLY A 109 0.62 -14.90 -8.14
C GLY A 109 2.02 -15.07 -7.56
N TYR A 110 2.14 -15.39 -6.26
CA TYR A 110 3.44 -15.66 -5.65
C TYR A 110 3.99 -17.05 -6.01
N ASP A 111 3.20 -17.91 -6.64
CA ASP A 111 3.64 -19.18 -7.21
C ASP A 111 4.77 -18.97 -8.24
N GLN A 112 4.73 -17.87 -8.98
CA GLN A 112 5.76 -17.49 -9.94
C GLN A 112 7.11 -17.24 -9.27
N ILE A 113 7.12 -16.63 -8.07
CA ILE A 113 8.36 -16.41 -7.32
C ILE A 113 8.97 -17.75 -6.89
N ILE A 114 8.13 -18.67 -6.41
CA ILE A 114 8.58 -20.02 -6.02
C ILE A 114 9.15 -20.77 -7.24
N LYS A 115 8.43 -20.77 -8.37
CA LYS A 115 8.88 -21.40 -9.63
C LYS A 115 10.16 -20.76 -10.18
N ALA A 116 10.34 -19.46 -10.01
CA ALA A 116 11.53 -18.75 -10.46
C ALA A 116 12.76 -19.03 -9.59
N THR A 117 12.61 -19.54 -8.36
CA THR A 117 13.75 -19.77 -7.47
C THR A 117 14.67 -20.89 -7.92
N GLY A 118 14.13 -21.92 -8.57
CA GLY A 118 14.94 -23.00 -9.10
C GLY A 118 14.13 -24.08 -9.79
N ARG A 119 14.85 -24.99 -10.45
CA ARG A 119 14.22 -26.07 -11.25
C ARG A 119 13.76 -27.21 -10.37
N TYR A 120 14.48 -27.47 -9.28
CA TYR A 120 14.22 -28.56 -8.36
C TYR A 120 13.71 -28.05 -7.02
N PHE A 121 12.94 -28.89 -6.32
CA PHE A 121 12.42 -28.57 -4.98
C PHE A 121 13.55 -28.23 -3.99
N CYS A 122 14.72 -28.86 -4.12
CA CYS A 122 15.92 -28.54 -3.34
C CYS A 122 16.39 -27.09 -3.49
N ASP A 123 16.32 -26.53 -4.70
CA ASP A 123 16.74 -25.15 -4.96
C ASP A 123 15.80 -24.17 -4.24
N PHE A 124 14.50 -24.44 -4.30
CA PHE A 124 13.50 -23.70 -3.53
C PHE A 124 13.82 -23.75 -2.04
N LEU A 125 14.03 -24.94 -1.46
CA LEU A 125 14.33 -25.12 -0.04
C LEU A 125 15.59 -24.36 0.41
N GLN A 126 16.61 -24.24 -0.45
CA GLN A 126 17.82 -23.44 -0.17
C GLN A 126 17.56 -21.93 -0.25
N SER A 127 16.57 -21.51 -1.04
CA SER A 127 16.28 -20.10 -1.31
C SER A 127 15.17 -19.50 -0.43
N VAL A 128 14.49 -20.29 0.41
CA VAL A 128 13.30 -19.81 1.16
C VAL A 128 13.63 -18.61 2.05
N ASP A 129 14.78 -18.58 2.70
CA ASP A 129 15.22 -17.45 3.52
C ASP A 129 15.41 -16.17 2.66
N ASN A 130 15.83 -16.31 1.40
CA ASN A 130 15.94 -15.19 0.47
C ASN A 130 14.56 -14.67 0.07
N ILE A 131 13.59 -15.55 -0.21
CA ILE A 131 12.20 -15.17 -0.49
C ILE A 131 11.61 -14.43 0.70
N HIS A 132 11.75 -14.99 1.91
CA HIS A 132 11.31 -14.35 3.13
C HIS A 132 11.94 -12.97 3.34
N LEU A 133 13.22 -12.81 3.00
CA LEU A 133 13.88 -11.52 3.08
C LEU A 133 13.26 -10.50 2.13
N GLN A 134 12.95 -10.88 0.89
CA GLN A 134 12.28 -10.01 -0.07
C GLN A 134 10.85 -9.66 0.36
N MET A 135 10.14 -10.63 0.90
CA MET A 135 8.79 -10.44 1.41
C MET A 135 8.73 -9.43 2.57
N ARG A 136 9.85 -9.13 3.25
CA ARG A 136 9.89 -8.07 4.26
C ARG A 136 9.75 -6.66 3.69
N PHE A 137 10.00 -6.45 2.40
CA PHE A 137 9.74 -5.15 1.76
C PHE A 137 8.24 -4.88 1.67
N THR A 138 7.47 -5.90 1.26
CA THR A 138 6.01 -5.85 1.30
C THR A 138 5.51 -5.92 2.75
N TYR A 139 6.20 -6.69 3.61
CA TYR A 139 5.82 -7.05 4.99
C TYR A 139 6.84 -6.63 6.06
N PRO A 140 7.00 -5.33 6.37
CA PRO A 140 8.09 -4.83 7.22
C PRO A 140 8.14 -5.42 8.63
N ARG A 141 6.98 -5.76 9.20
CA ARG A 141 6.85 -6.32 10.56
C ARG A 141 6.86 -7.86 10.58
N MET A 142 7.03 -8.51 9.43
CA MET A 142 7.09 -9.97 9.35
C MET A 142 8.32 -10.50 10.10
N GLN A 143 8.09 -11.50 10.96
CA GLN A 143 9.14 -12.30 11.58
C GLN A 143 9.17 -13.65 10.87
N SER A 144 10.02 -13.74 9.84
CA SER A 144 10.20 -14.96 9.09
C SER A 144 10.96 -16.01 9.91
N PRO A 145 10.57 -17.29 9.85
CA PRO A 145 11.43 -18.37 10.29
C PRO A 145 12.64 -18.48 9.37
N SER A 146 13.71 -19.08 9.88
CA SER A 146 14.89 -19.43 9.08
C SER A 146 14.89 -20.92 8.78
N MET A 147 15.18 -21.26 7.53
CA MET A 147 15.25 -22.63 7.03
C MET A 147 16.52 -22.83 6.21
N TYR A 148 17.23 -23.92 6.49
CA TYR A 148 18.40 -24.32 5.72
C TYR A 148 18.54 -25.83 5.72
N ILE A 149 19.18 -26.34 4.67
CA ILE A 149 19.41 -27.77 4.46
C ILE A 149 20.78 -28.14 5.02
N THR A 150 20.88 -29.26 5.74
CA THR A 150 22.17 -29.77 6.25
C THR A 150 22.68 -30.97 5.45
N HIS A 151 21.79 -31.87 5.03
CA HIS A 151 22.13 -33.07 4.26
C HIS A 151 21.19 -33.24 3.07
N VAL A 152 21.75 -33.69 1.95
CA VAL A 152 21.04 -33.96 0.70
C VAL A 152 21.47 -35.34 0.22
N ASP A 153 20.50 -36.21 -0.06
CA ASP A 153 20.70 -37.54 -0.62
C ASP A 153 19.71 -37.81 -1.76
N THR A 154 19.79 -38.99 -2.37
CA THR A 154 18.96 -39.40 -3.51
C THR A 154 17.51 -39.61 -3.13
N GLU A 155 17.24 -39.88 -1.86
CA GLU A 155 15.92 -40.19 -1.31
C GLU A 155 15.28 -39.02 -0.58
N GLY A 156 15.95 -37.85 -0.54
CA GLY A 156 15.43 -36.68 0.17
C GLY A 156 16.48 -35.73 0.72
N VAL A 157 16.05 -34.93 1.71
CA VAL A 157 16.89 -33.94 2.39
C VAL A 157 16.56 -33.83 3.88
N ILE A 158 17.52 -33.31 4.65
CA ILE A 158 17.32 -32.92 6.05
C ILE A 158 17.23 -31.40 6.13
N LEU A 159 16.05 -30.91 6.51
CA LEU A 159 15.74 -29.48 6.64
C LEU A 159 15.72 -29.07 8.12
N VAL A 160 16.46 -28.01 8.46
CA VAL A 160 16.44 -27.43 9.80
C VAL A 160 15.57 -26.18 9.78
N TYR A 161 14.47 -26.21 10.52
CA TYR A 161 13.57 -25.09 10.73
C TYR A 161 13.85 -24.41 12.07
N ARG A 162 14.02 -23.09 12.07
CA ARG A 162 14.24 -22.28 13.27
C ARG A 162 13.24 -21.14 13.32
N SER A 163 12.57 -21.00 14.47
CA SER A 163 11.55 -19.98 14.66
C SER A 163 11.52 -19.51 16.10
N THR A 164 11.10 -18.27 16.30
CA THR A 164 10.75 -17.74 17.63
C THR A 164 9.41 -18.28 18.12
N ARG A 165 8.57 -18.78 17.20
CA ARG A 165 7.22 -19.26 17.48
C ARG A 165 7.21 -20.78 17.71
N VAL A 166 6.42 -21.22 18.68
CA VAL A 166 6.27 -22.64 19.06
C VAL A 166 4.95 -23.22 18.57
N GLY A 167 4.93 -24.50 18.19
CA GLY A 167 3.73 -25.23 17.76
C GLY A 167 3.21 -24.83 16.37
N PHE A 168 4.12 -24.47 15.46
CA PHE A 168 3.82 -24.27 14.02
C PHE A 168 4.43 -25.37 13.15
N THR A 169 4.89 -26.48 13.75
CA THR A 169 5.57 -27.59 13.10
C THR A 169 4.68 -28.20 12.00
N GLN A 170 3.45 -28.60 12.36
CA GLN A 170 2.50 -29.20 11.42
C GLN A 170 2.03 -28.22 10.33
N TYR A 171 1.94 -26.93 10.67
CA TYR A 171 1.61 -25.88 9.71
C TYR A 171 2.67 -25.77 8.61
N VAL A 172 3.95 -25.79 8.97
CA VAL A 172 5.05 -25.80 7.99
C VAL A 172 5.06 -27.09 7.17
N MET A 173 4.77 -28.24 7.79
CA MET A 173 4.64 -29.52 7.08
C MET A 173 3.55 -29.45 6.00
N GLY A 174 2.38 -28.90 6.32
CA GLY A 174 1.29 -28.70 5.36
C GLY A 174 1.68 -27.79 4.19
N GLN A 175 2.41 -26.69 4.47
CA GLN A 175 2.93 -25.80 3.43
C GLN A 175 3.90 -26.51 2.49
N LEU A 176 4.90 -27.21 3.03
CA LEU A 176 5.91 -27.90 2.23
C LEU A 176 5.29 -29.01 1.37
N THR A 177 4.31 -29.73 1.92
CA THR A 177 3.60 -30.79 1.19
C THR A 177 2.79 -30.21 0.03
N GLN A 178 2.03 -29.13 0.26
CA GLN A 178 1.24 -28.49 -0.80
C GLN A 178 2.14 -27.90 -1.90
N ILE A 179 3.27 -27.27 -1.55
CA ILE A 179 4.23 -26.73 -2.53
C ILE A 179 4.83 -27.87 -3.36
N ALA A 180 5.22 -28.98 -2.74
CA ALA A 180 5.78 -30.13 -3.45
C ALA A 180 4.78 -30.74 -4.43
N GLU A 181 3.52 -30.94 -4.01
CA GLU A 181 2.46 -31.52 -4.83
C GLU A 181 2.02 -30.58 -5.97
N GLU A 182 1.72 -29.31 -5.67
CA GLU A 182 1.08 -28.39 -6.63
C GLU A 182 2.07 -27.72 -7.59
N ILE A 183 3.29 -27.40 -7.13
CA ILE A 183 4.27 -26.64 -7.92
C ILE A 183 5.28 -27.58 -8.59
N TYR A 184 5.77 -28.59 -7.87
CA TYR A 184 6.83 -29.48 -8.35
C TYR A 184 6.33 -30.88 -8.77
N ASN A 185 5.05 -31.20 -8.53
CA ASN A 185 4.46 -32.51 -8.80
C ASN A 185 5.23 -33.67 -8.14
N ILE A 186 5.66 -33.46 -6.89
CA ILE A 186 6.42 -34.43 -6.08
C ILE A 186 5.57 -34.88 -4.89
N GLN A 187 5.52 -36.19 -4.67
CA GLN A 187 4.97 -36.76 -3.44
C GLN A 187 6.01 -36.65 -2.32
N LEU A 188 5.68 -35.87 -1.29
CA LEU A 188 6.58 -35.58 -0.18
C LEU A 188 6.11 -36.27 1.09
N LYS A 189 7.00 -37.05 1.72
CA LYS A 189 6.78 -37.58 3.07
C LYS A 189 7.68 -36.84 4.06
N ILE A 190 7.09 -36.29 5.12
CA ILE A 190 7.81 -35.50 6.13
C ILE A 190 7.79 -36.22 7.47
N THR A 191 8.96 -36.44 8.06
CA THR A 191 9.10 -36.96 9.42
C THR A 191 9.94 -36.01 10.28
N VAL A 192 9.62 -35.94 11.58
CA VAL A 192 10.35 -35.10 12.54
C VAL A 192 11.44 -35.95 13.19
N ILE A 193 12.71 -35.56 13.02
CA ILE A 193 13.86 -36.26 13.62
C ILE A 193 14.11 -35.75 15.04
N GLU A 194 14.17 -34.43 15.18
CA GLU A 194 14.60 -33.77 16.42
C GLU A 194 13.81 -32.49 16.61
N GLU A 195 13.32 -32.25 17.83
CA GLU A 195 12.65 -31.03 18.23
C GLU A 195 13.28 -30.50 19.53
N GLY A 196 13.69 -29.23 19.54
CA GLY A 196 14.42 -28.65 20.66
C GLY A 196 14.14 -27.17 20.92
N LYS A 197 14.47 -26.72 22.12
CA LYS A 197 14.41 -25.30 22.53
C LYS A 197 15.81 -24.83 22.88
N SER A 198 16.30 -23.80 22.19
CA SER A 198 17.57 -23.17 22.48
C SER A 198 17.34 -21.93 23.35
N SER A 199 17.76 -21.98 24.62
CA SER A 199 17.64 -20.89 25.59
C SER A 199 19.02 -20.34 25.96
N ARG A 200 19.76 -19.80 24.99
CA ARG A 200 21.17 -19.40 25.23
C ARG A 200 21.49 -17.92 24.98
N SER A 201 20.51 -17.06 24.69
CA SER A 201 20.74 -15.61 24.53
C SER A 201 19.44 -14.78 24.56
N GLY A 202 18.64 -14.89 25.62
CA GLY A 202 17.43 -14.06 25.84
C GLY A 202 16.26 -14.22 24.85
N SER A 203 16.48 -14.76 23.64
CA SER A 203 15.45 -15.15 22.69
C SER A 203 15.13 -16.64 22.83
N ARG A 204 13.86 -16.95 23.06
CA ARG A 204 13.31 -18.31 23.00
C ARG A 204 13.28 -18.76 21.53
N ASN A 205 14.35 -19.42 21.08
CA ASN A 205 14.41 -19.96 19.72
C ASN A 205 14.09 -21.46 19.76
N HIS A 206 13.06 -21.83 19.03
CA HIS A 206 12.66 -23.20 18.81
C HIS A 206 13.25 -23.71 17.49
N PHE A 207 13.76 -24.93 17.48
CA PHE A 207 14.26 -25.56 16.26
C PHE A 207 13.68 -26.95 16.09
N VAL A 208 13.45 -27.33 14.83
CA VAL A 208 12.95 -28.64 14.43
C VAL A 208 13.76 -29.13 13.24
N LYS A 209 14.19 -30.39 13.26
CA LYS A 209 14.81 -31.06 12.12
C LYS A 209 13.80 -31.97 11.44
N PHE A 210 13.52 -31.69 10.18
CA PHE A 210 12.66 -32.51 9.34
C PHE A 210 13.50 -33.39 8.42
N ARG A 211 13.10 -34.65 8.30
CA ARG A 211 13.48 -35.51 7.18
C ARG A 211 12.39 -35.42 6.14
N LEU A 212 12.77 -34.98 4.94
CA LEU A 212 11.91 -34.81 3.78
C LEU A 212 12.27 -35.92 2.79
N ASP A 213 11.44 -36.96 2.68
CA ASP A 213 11.65 -38.07 1.77
C ASP A 213 10.91 -37.82 0.45
N PHE A 214 11.66 -37.80 -0.66
CA PHE A 214 11.18 -37.67 -2.03
C PHE A 214 12.26 -38.09 -3.04
N ASN A 215 11.86 -38.39 -4.28
CA ASN A 215 12.81 -38.73 -5.33
C ASN A 215 13.66 -37.52 -5.73
N ASN A 216 14.96 -37.55 -5.37
CA ASN A 216 15.90 -36.46 -5.60
C ASN A 216 17.07 -36.86 -6.52
N VAL A 217 16.93 -37.96 -7.27
CA VAL A 217 17.99 -38.51 -8.14
C VAL A 217 18.42 -37.50 -9.21
N GLU A 218 17.45 -36.90 -9.92
CA GLU A 218 17.74 -35.95 -11.00
C GLU A 218 18.53 -34.72 -10.54
N TYR A 219 18.26 -34.24 -9.33
CA TYR A 219 18.97 -33.10 -8.74
C TYR A 219 20.45 -33.44 -8.51
N ILE A 220 20.71 -34.62 -7.94
CA ILE A 220 22.09 -35.08 -7.65
C ILE A 220 22.84 -35.33 -8.95
N GLU A 221 22.21 -35.95 -9.94
CA GLU A 221 22.81 -36.13 -11.26
C GLU A 221 23.16 -34.80 -11.93
N SER A 222 22.25 -33.82 -11.89
CA SER A 222 22.48 -32.49 -12.44
C SER A 222 23.68 -31.80 -11.78
N LYS A 223 23.78 -31.90 -10.45
CA LYS A 223 24.92 -31.36 -9.69
C LYS A 223 26.24 -32.07 -10.03
N ASN A 224 26.20 -33.40 -10.19
CA ASN A 224 27.37 -34.20 -10.57
C ASN A 224 27.81 -33.90 -12.00
N LYS A 225 26.88 -33.78 -12.95
CA LYS A 225 27.15 -33.39 -14.34
C LYS A 225 27.84 -32.01 -14.39
N ASN A 226 27.32 -31.02 -13.67
CA ASN A 226 27.93 -29.69 -13.60
C ASN A 226 29.35 -29.71 -13.04
N LYS A 227 29.59 -30.53 -12.00
CA LYS A 227 30.94 -30.71 -11.44
C LYS A 227 31.89 -31.35 -12.46
N GLN A 228 31.43 -32.39 -13.17
CA GLN A 228 32.20 -33.04 -14.23
C GLN A 228 32.54 -32.08 -15.38
N TYR A 229 31.66 -31.15 -15.75
CA TYR A 229 31.97 -30.15 -16.79
C TYR A 229 33.12 -29.22 -16.39
N LEU A 230 33.15 -28.77 -15.14
CA LEU A 230 34.20 -27.90 -14.62
C LEU A 230 35.56 -28.61 -14.52
N GLU A 231 35.55 -29.92 -14.26
CA GLU A 231 36.77 -30.73 -14.12
C GLU A 231 37.38 -31.17 -15.47
N ARG A 232 36.71 -30.94 -16.61
CA ARG A 232 37.17 -31.40 -17.93
C ARG A 232 38.42 -30.70 -18.45
N ILE A 233 38.66 -29.45 -18.05
CA ILE A 233 39.82 -28.67 -18.50
C ILE A 233 40.47 -28.03 -17.27
N PRO A 234 41.60 -28.57 -16.77
CA PRO A 234 42.33 -27.93 -15.70
C PRO A 234 42.93 -26.63 -16.23
N LEU A 235 42.52 -25.51 -15.62
CA LEU A 235 43.13 -24.21 -15.85
C LEU A 235 44.45 -24.12 -15.06
N PRO A 236 45.43 -23.30 -15.50
CA PRO A 236 46.62 -23.04 -14.71
C PRO A 236 46.30 -22.46 -13.34
N ASP A 237 47.09 -22.81 -12.33
CA ASP A 237 46.96 -22.25 -10.99
C ASP A 237 47.16 -20.73 -11.02
N PHE A 238 46.25 -19.99 -10.39
CA PHE A 238 46.32 -18.53 -10.29
C PHE A 238 46.43 -18.08 -8.84
N TYR A 239 47.12 -16.96 -8.62
CA TYR A 239 47.21 -16.35 -7.30
C TYR A 239 45.85 -15.82 -6.85
N PHE A 240 45.49 -16.08 -5.59
CA PHE A 240 44.23 -15.60 -4.99
C PHE A 240 44.10 -14.06 -5.01
N SER A 241 45.20 -13.33 -5.16
CA SER A 241 45.18 -11.86 -5.35
C SER A 241 44.39 -11.44 -6.58
N VAL A 242 44.33 -12.27 -7.63
CA VAL A 242 43.50 -12.03 -8.83
C VAL A 242 42.02 -12.09 -8.47
N LEU A 243 41.61 -13.05 -7.64
CA LEU A 243 40.23 -13.15 -7.14
C LEU A 243 39.86 -11.93 -6.29
N LEU A 244 40.75 -11.50 -5.39
CA LEU A 244 40.51 -10.33 -4.53
C LEU A 244 40.50 -8.99 -5.30
N LYS A 245 41.17 -8.92 -6.47
CA LYS A 245 41.03 -7.78 -7.39
C LYS A 245 39.64 -7.71 -8.01
N LEU A 246 39.05 -8.85 -8.34
CA LEU A 246 37.69 -8.89 -8.86
C LEU A 246 36.68 -8.51 -7.78
N PHE A 247 36.89 -8.96 -6.54
CA PHE A 247 36.01 -8.72 -5.40
C PHE A 247 36.65 -7.77 -4.35
N PRO A 248 36.54 -6.43 -4.53
CA PRO A 248 37.12 -5.41 -3.64
C PRO A 248 36.78 -5.55 -2.14
N PHE A 249 35.63 -6.14 -1.81
CA PHE A 249 35.17 -6.37 -0.44
C PHE A 249 35.28 -7.84 0.01
N GLY A 250 35.88 -8.71 -0.80
CA GLY A 250 36.03 -10.13 -0.46
C GLY A 250 36.98 -10.36 0.72
N VAL A 251 36.71 -11.37 1.54
CA VAL A 251 37.61 -11.80 2.64
C VAL A 251 37.78 -13.31 2.60
N ILE A 252 39.01 -13.78 2.78
CA ILE A 252 39.36 -15.20 2.88
C ILE A 252 39.95 -15.45 4.27
N PHE A 253 39.50 -16.50 4.95
CA PHE A 253 39.96 -16.83 6.29
C PHE A 253 40.08 -18.34 6.53
N SER A 254 40.97 -18.71 7.46
CA SER A 254 41.27 -20.10 7.83
C SER A 254 40.27 -20.68 8.83
N GLU A 255 40.43 -21.98 9.14
CA GLU A 255 39.62 -22.70 10.14
C GLU A 255 39.67 -22.05 11.54
N GLU A 256 40.79 -21.41 11.90
CA GLU A 256 40.96 -20.68 13.16
C GLU A 256 40.32 -19.28 13.14
N MET A 257 39.52 -18.96 12.12
CA MET A 257 38.93 -17.64 11.90
C MET A 257 39.98 -16.52 11.75
N LYS A 258 41.14 -16.83 11.15
CA LYS A 258 42.20 -15.85 10.87
C LYS A 258 42.16 -15.39 9.42
N ILE A 259 42.31 -14.08 9.19
CA ILE A 259 42.25 -13.48 7.85
C ILE A 259 43.50 -13.87 7.05
N MET A 260 43.32 -14.59 5.95
CA MET A 260 44.38 -14.97 5.02
C MET A 260 44.53 -13.98 3.87
N GLY A 261 43.43 -13.34 3.45
CA GLY A 261 43.42 -12.34 2.40
C GLY A 261 42.17 -11.47 2.45
N ALA A 262 42.28 -10.24 2.01
CA ALA A 262 41.17 -9.30 1.93
C ALA A 262 41.30 -8.43 0.68
N GLY A 263 40.16 -8.02 0.11
CA GLY A 263 40.10 -7.12 -1.03
C GLY A 263 40.63 -5.73 -0.70
N GLU A 264 41.08 -5.01 -1.74
CA GLU A 264 41.78 -3.72 -1.62
C GLU A 264 40.97 -2.68 -0.83
N LYS A 265 39.66 -2.59 -1.08
CA LYS A 265 38.80 -1.58 -0.45
C LYS A 265 38.51 -1.91 1.01
N LEU A 266 38.44 -3.19 1.34
CA LEU A 266 38.24 -3.62 2.71
C LEU A 266 39.51 -3.38 3.56
N MET A 267 40.69 -3.56 2.97
CA MET A 267 41.97 -3.17 3.58
C MET A 267 42.05 -1.65 3.81
N LEU A 268 41.60 -0.84 2.85
CA LEU A 268 41.53 0.61 2.97
C LEU A 268 40.59 1.03 4.12
N LEU A 269 39.45 0.37 4.28
CA LEU A 269 38.51 0.62 5.38
C LEU A 269 39.09 0.26 6.76
N TRP A 270 40.00 -0.72 6.83
CA TRP A 270 40.74 -1.07 8.04
C TRP A 270 42.03 -0.25 8.25
N GLY A 271 42.27 0.77 7.41
CA GLY A 271 43.40 1.68 7.56
C GLY A 271 44.75 1.07 7.18
N ASN A 272 44.78 0.06 6.29
CA ASN A 272 46.00 -0.58 5.78
C ASN A 272 46.98 -1.11 6.85
N GLN A 273 46.49 -1.39 8.07
CA GLN A 273 47.30 -2.07 9.08
C GLN A 273 47.53 -3.54 8.69
N ASN A 274 48.48 -4.22 9.35
CA ASN A 274 48.68 -5.66 9.20
C ASN A 274 47.48 -6.43 9.76
N VAL A 275 46.40 -6.50 8.99
CA VAL A 275 45.16 -7.21 9.34
C VAL A 275 45.26 -8.71 9.00
N LEU A 276 46.19 -9.08 8.12
CA LEU A 276 46.46 -10.48 7.77
C LEU A 276 46.97 -11.23 9.01
N GLY A 277 46.35 -12.37 9.31
CA GLY A 277 46.63 -13.19 10.49
C GLY A 277 45.80 -12.85 11.74
N ASN A 278 45.11 -11.70 11.78
CA ASN A 278 44.24 -11.35 12.89
C ASN A 278 42.94 -12.15 12.88
N HIS A 279 42.30 -12.25 14.06
CA HIS A 279 41.00 -12.88 14.17
C HIS A 279 39.89 -12.05 13.52
N LEU A 280 39.10 -12.69 12.66
CA LEU A 280 38.00 -12.09 11.90
C LEU A 280 36.95 -11.40 12.77
N THR A 281 36.70 -11.94 13.97
CA THR A 281 35.74 -11.42 14.96
C THR A 281 36.09 -10.02 15.48
N GLY A 282 37.37 -9.63 15.42
CA GLY A 282 37.80 -8.28 15.81
C GLY A 282 37.47 -7.21 14.77
N HIS A 283 37.21 -7.62 13.53
CA HIS A 283 37.03 -6.71 12.40
C HIS A 283 35.63 -6.78 11.77
N LEU A 284 34.97 -7.94 11.84
CA LEU A 284 33.63 -8.17 11.33
C LEU A 284 32.72 -8.72 12.42
N LYS A 285 31.56 -8.09 12.58
CA LYS A 285 30.52 -8.52 13.50
C LYS A 285 29.36 -9.16 12.76
N LEU A 286 28.98 -10.37 13.16
CA LEU A 286 27.83 -11.07 12.58
C LEU A 286 26.51 -10.40 12.98
N ARG A 287 25.74 -9.91 11.99
CA ARG A 287 24.39 -9.37 12.20
C ARG A 287 23.31 -10.37 11.80
N ARG A 288 23.53 -11.12 10.72
CA ARG A 288 22.68 -12.23 10.27
C ARG A 288 23.52 -13.40 9.76
N PRO A 289 23.11 -14.65 10.05
CA PRO A 289 21.89 -15.07 10.77
C PRO A 289 21.88 -14.77 12.28
N ARG A 290 20.70 -14.49 12.85
CA ARG A 290 20.55 -14.10 14.27
C ARG A 290 20.60 -15.32 15.19
N GLY A 291 21.25 -15.17 16.35
CA GLY A 291 21.27 -16.21 17.39
C GLY A 291 22.17 -17.41 17.07
N ILE A 292 23.10 -17.25 16.11
CA ILE A 292 24.13 -18.22 15.78
C ILE A 292 25.47 -17.60 16.16
N PRO A 293 26.30 -18.27 16.98
CA PRO A 293 27.63 -17.75 17.27
C PRO A 293 28.49 -17.84 16.01
N PHE A 294 29.29 -16.79 15.77
CA PHE A 294 30.16 -16.68 14.61
C PHE A 294 31.38 -17.57 14.77
N VAL A 295 31.22 -18.86 14.44
CA VAL A 295 32.21 -19.94 14.61
C VAL A 295 32.29 -20.76 13.32
N TRP A 296 33.49 -21.23 12.97
CA TRP A 296 33.77 -22.02 11.78
C TRP A 296 32.74 -23.12 11.48
N LYS A 297 32.46 -23.99 12.48
CA LYS A 297 31.51 -25.10 12.33
C LYS A 297 30.14 -24.63 11.85
N ASN A 298 29.64 -23.52 12.39
CA ASN A 298 28.33 -22.99 11.99
C ASN A 298 28.35 -22.40 10.59
N ILE A 299 29.45 -21.75 10.20
CA ILE A 299 29.61 -21.17 8.85
C ILE A 299 29.67 -22.30 7.81
N LEU A 300 30.38 -23.39 8.12
CA LEU A 300 30.48 -24.56 7.26
C LEU A 300 29.12 -25.21 6.97
N TYR A 301 28.22 -25.27 7.96
CA TYR A 301 26.87 -25.80 7.76
C TYR A 301 25.92 -24.82 7.03
N LEU A 302 26.24 -23.52 7.00
CA LEU A 302 25.35 -22.46 6.53
C LEU A 302 25.84 -21.80 5.23
N GLN A 303 26.61 -22.50 4.40
CA GLN A 303 27.18 -21.96 3.16
C GLN A 303 26.13 -21.39 2.20
N SER A 304 24.95 -22.02 2.12
CA SER A 304 23.85 -21.56 1.26
C SER A 304 23.13 -20.32 1.80
N VAL A 305 23.31 -20.00 3.09
CA VAL A 305 22.66 -18.86 3.73
C VAL A 305 23.42 -17.58 3.41
N LEU A 306 22.67 -16.52 3.17
CA LEU A 306 23.22 -15.21 2.94
C LEU A 306 23.56 -14.53 4.29
N PHE A 307 24.82 -14.11 4.42
CA PHE A 307 25.34 -13.46 5.62
C PHE A 307 25.29 -11.93 5.49
N GLU A 308 24.97 -11.27 6.61
CA GLU A 308 25.13 -9.82 6.77
C GLU A 308 26.13 -9.57 7.90
N LEU A 309 27.29 -9.01 7.55
CA LEU A 309 28.38 -8.67 8.46
C LEU A 309 28.52 -7.15 8.56
N GLU A 310 28.73 -6.67 9.77
CA GLU A 310 29.01 -5.26 10.05
C GLU A 310 30.51 -5.06 10.18
N VAL A 311 31.06 -4.10 9.44
CA VAL A 311 32.48 -3.73 9.50
C VAL A 311 32.73 -2.86 10.73
N ILE A 312 33.65 -3.29 11.59
CA ILE A 312 34.12 -2.51 12.72
C ILE A 312 35.25 -1.60 12.21
N ARG A 313 35.04 -0.29 12.26
CA ARG A 313 36.08 0.68 11.96
C ARG A 313 36.89 0.96 13.21
N PHE A 314 38.21 0.94 13.08
CA PHE A 314 39.09 1.55 14.08
C PHE A 314 39.06 3.06 13.85
N ALA A 315 38.53 3.81 14.81
CA ALA A 315 38.78 5.24 14.83
C ALA A 315 40.30 5.45 14.88
N PRO A 316 40.89 6.36 14.08
CA PRO A 316 42.30 6.69 14.23
C PRO A 316 42.50 7.18 15.66
N SER A 317 43.26 6.41 16.45
CA SER A 317 43.65 6.78 17.80
C SER A 317 44.51 8.04 17.74
N GLY A 318 43.88 9.18 18.06
CA GLY A 318 44.52 10.49 18.00
C GLY A 318 43.74 11.53 18.79
N LYS A 319 43.56 11.31 20.10
CA LYS A 319 43.72 12.28 21.21
C LYS A 319 43.11 11.69 22.49
N THR A 320 43.99 11.49 23.47
CA THR A 320 43.67 11.38 24.89
C THR A 320 42.78 12.54 25.33
N GLY A 321 41.94 12.27 26.33
CA GLY A 321 40.77 13.06 26.67
C GLY A 321 40.98 14.57 26.81
N GLN A 322 39.97 15.29 26.32
CA GLN A 322 39.52 16.56 26.86
C GLN A 322 38.07 16.74 26.40
N GLU A 323 37.16 16.72 27.37
CA GLU A 323 35.84 17.29 27.24
C GLU A 323 36.03 18.76 26.85
N VAL A 324 35.60 19.13 25.65
CA VAL A 324 35.51 20.52 25.23
C VAL A 324 34.04 20.81 24.97
N GLU A 325 33.40 21.38 25.98
CA GLU A 325 32.18 22.15 25.84
C GLU A 325 32.43 23.25 24.81
N THR A 326 31.68 23.24 23.70
CA THR A 326 31.42 24.46 22.93
C THR A 326 29.96 24.49 22.49
N SER A 327 29.42 25.68 22.59
CA SER A 327 28.02 26.09 22.75
C SER A 327 27.16 26.02 21.48
N PRO A 328 25.82 26.16 21.61
CA PRO A 328 24.85 25.86 20.56
C PRO A 328 24.52 27.10 19.72
N VAL A 329 24.79 27.09 18.42
CA VAL A 329 24.23 28.09 17.49
C VAL A 329 23.90 27.44 16.14
N HIS A 330 22.60 27.43 15.85
CA HIS A 330 21.92 27.24 14.56
C HIS A 330 22.32 26.08 13.64
N ASN A 331 21.48 25.03 13.62
CA ASN A 331 20.78 24.73 12.36
C ASN A 331 19.45 24.02 12.61
N SER A 332 18.39 24.80 12.40
CA SER A 332 16.98 24.45 12.53
C SER A 332 16.50 23.61 11.34
N LEU A 333 16.95 22.35 11.27
CA LEU A 333 16.41 21.33 10.34
C LEU A 333 16.28 19.94 11.00
N ALA A 334 16.34 19.88 12.33
CA ALA A 334 16.34 18.66 13.12
C ALA A 334 14.94 18.09 13.45
N LEU A 335 13.95 18.25 12.55
CA LEU A 335 12.57 17.76 12.79
C LEU A 335 12.02 16.76 11.76
N ILE A 336 12.89 16.10 10.98
CA ILE A 336 12.54 14.84 10.30
C ILE A 336 13.62 13.78 10.56
N ARG A 337 13.85 13.47 11.85
CA ARG A 337 14.58 12.25 12.23
C ARG A 337 13.70 11.04 11.95
N ARG A 338 13.76 10.51 10.71
CA ARG A 338 13.28 9.14 10.42
C ARG A 338 14.08 8.17 11.28
N ARG A 339 13.39 7.40 12.12
CA ARG A 339 13.95 6.38 13.02
C ARG A 339 14.78 5.37 12.21
N GLY A 340 16.11 5.47 12.28
CA GLY A 340 17.02 4.51 11.65
C GLY A 340 18.52 4.83 11.76
N SER A 341 18.92 6.09 11.97
CA SER A 341 20.33 6.46 12.01
C SER A 341 20.94 6.32 13.42
N GLN A 342 21.65 5.22 13.66
CA GLN A 342 22.62 5.08 14.75
C GLN A 342 24.03 5.21 14.16
N GLY A 343 24.79 6.20 14.65
CA GLY A 343 26.24 6.29 14.51
C GLY A 343 26.80 6.72 13.15
N ILE A 344 28.00 7.29 13.18
CA ILE A 344 28.91 7.43 12.03
C ILE A 344 28.97 6.06 11.34
N ARG A 345 28.33 5.97 10.17
CA ARG A 345 27.65 4.76 9.67
C ARG A 345 28.59 3.56 9.54
N SER A 346 28.28 2.49 10.27
CA SER A 346 28.89 1.18 10.08
C SER A 346 28.54 0.62 8.70
N ILE A 347 29.53 0.07 8.00
CA ILE A 347 29.32 -0.52 6.67
C ILE A 347 28.77 -1.93 6.86
N LEU A 348 27.67 -2.23 6.20
CA LEU A 348 27.08 -3.56 6.18
C LEU A 348 27.47 -4.26 4.89
N LEU A 349 28.14 -5.39 5.01
CA LEU A 349 28.53 -6.26 3.91
C LEU A 349 27.56 -7.43 3.83
N LYS A 350 27.07 -7.69 2.61
CA LYS A 350 26.12 -8.75 2.33
C LYS A 350 26.69 -9.71 1.29
N GLY A 351 26.69 -11.00 1.60
CA GLY A 351 27.34 -11.99 0.75
C GLY A 351 27.09 -13.43 1.17
N GLN A 352 27.58 -14.37 0.38
CA GLN A 352 27.57 -15.80 0.69
C GLN A 352 28.98 -16.27 1.07
N MET A 353 29.04 -17.36 1.84
CA MET A 353 30.28 -17.98 2.31
C MET A 353 30.56 -19.23 1.47
N PHE A 354 31.74 -19.31 0.87
CA PHE A 354 32.16 -20.43 0.03
C PHE A 354 33.32 -21.16 0.68
N TYR A 355 33.18 -22.47 0.86
CA TYR A 355 34.27 -23.30 1.35
C TYR A 355 35.14 -23.78 0.19
N ILE A 356 36.44 -23.50 0.26
CA ILE A 356 37.43 -23.96 -0.70
C ILE A 356 38.17 -25.15 -0.08
N ASN A 357 37.91 -26.34 -0.62
CA ASN A 357 38.46 -27.60 -0.09
C ASN A 357 39.99 -27.64 -0.14
N ASP A 358 40.59 -27.15 -1.23
CA ASP A 358 42.03 -27.30 -1.50
C ASP A 358 42.90 -26.53 -0.50
N ILE A 359 42.43 -25.34 -0.09
CA ILE A 359 43.14 -24.44 0.83
C ILE A 359 42.61 -24.60 2.27
N LYS A 360 41.51 -25.35 2.46
CA LYS A 360 40.75 -25.44 3.72
C LYS A 360 40.41 -24.06 4.28
N ALA A 361 39.93 -23.18 3.40
CA ALA A 361 39.63 -21.79 3.72
C ALA A 361 38.20 -21.43 3.32
N MET A 362 37.63 -20.44 4.01
CA MET A 362 36.33 -19.86 3.67
C MET A 362 36.54 -18.54 2.94
N ALA A 363 35.88 -18.37 1.81
CA ALA A 363 35.80 -17.12 1.07
C ALA A 363 34.43 -16.48 1.28
N PHE A 364 34.43 -15.28 1.86
CA PHE A 364 33.26 -14.41 1.94
C PHE A 364 33.27 -13.44 0.77
N LEU A 365 32.43 -13.70 -0.23
CA LEU A 365 32.26 -12.82 -1.37
C LEU A 365 31.05 -11.92 -1.11
N CYS A 366 31.29 -10.62 -0.97
CA CYS A 366 30.27 -9.69 -0.52
C CYS A 366 30.27 -8.37 -1.29
N SER A 367 29.15 -7.65 -1.14
CA SER A 367 28.97 -6.28 -1.60
C SER A 367 28.43 -5.45 -0.44
N PRO A 368 28.80 -4.16 -0.32
CA PRO A 368 28.20 -3.27 0.65
C PRO A 368 26.71 -3.08 0.34
N VAL A 369 25.91 -3.00 1.40
CA VAL A 369 24.47 -2.69 1.34
C VAL A 369 24.32 -1.17 1.44
N ILE A 370 23.91 -0.57 0.33
CA ILE A 370 23.72 0.87 0.19
C ILE A 370 22.29 1.08 -0.30
N ASN A 371 21.53 1.94 0.38
CA ASN A 371 20.16 2.25 -0.03
C ASN A 371 20.12 3.51 -0.90
N ASP A 372 20.85 4.54 -0.48
CA ASP A 372 20.87 5.84 -1.16
C ASP A 372 22.29 6.26 -1.54
N LEU A 373 22.40 7.02 -2.64
CA LEU A 373 23.67 7.57 -3.11
C LEU A 373 24.30 8.52 -2.08
N ASP A 374 23.49 9.22 -1.28
CA ASP A 374 23.94 10.12 -0.22
C ASP A 374 24.58 9.37 0.97
N GLU A 375 24.40 8.06 1.07
CA GLU A 375 25.06 7.26 2.11
C GLU A 375 26.52 6.94 1.78
N LEU A 376 26.89 6.94 0.49
CA LEU A 376 28.24 6.59 0.03
C LEU A 376 29.35 7.46 0.65
N PRO A 377 29.26 8.81 0.62
CA PRO A 377 30.29 9.66 1.23
C PRO A 377 30.39 9.47 2.74
N ASN A 378 29.26 9.27 3.41
CA ASN A 378 29.20 8.99 4.85
C ASN A 378 29.89 7.66 5.21
N MET A 379 29.86 6.70 4.29
CA MET A 379 30.58 5.43 4.41
C MET A 379 32.05 5.54 3.97
N GLY A 380 32.51 6.68 3.45
CA GLY A 380 33.85 6.80 2.88
C GLY A 380 34.06 5.90 1.66
N LEU A 381 32.97 5.58 0.95
CA LEU A 381 32.99 4.76 -0.26
C LEU A 381 32.57 5.64 -1.45
N TYR A 382 33.14 5.35 -2.61
CA TYR A 382 32.74 5.94 -3.87
C TYR A 382 32.07 4.90 -4.77
N LEU A 383 31.32 5.37 -5.76
CA LEU A 383 30.64 4.49 -6.72
C LEU A 383 31.63 3.59 -7.49
N ASN A 384 32.86 4.05 -7.70
CA ASN A 384 33.92 3.28 -8.35
C ASN A 384 34.55 2.20 -7.45
N ASP A 385 34.31 2.24 -6.15
CA ASP A 385 34.82 1.23 -5.21
C ASP A 385 33.96 -0.04 -5.19
N LEU A 386 32.76 0.03 -5.76
CA LEU A 386 31.84 -1.11 -5.85
C LEU A 386 32.31 -2.15 -6.86
N ASN A 387 31.87 -3.39 -6.65
CA ASN A 387 32.22 -4.51 -7.52
C ASN A 387 31.86 -4.20 -8.98
N ILE A 388 32.83 -4.33 -9.89
CA ILE A 388 32.65 -4.02 -11.32
C ILE A 388 31.66 -4.99 -11.98
N HIS A 389 31.70 -6.27 -11.57
CA HIS A 389 30.91 -7.36 -12.13
C HIS A 389 29.61 -7.62 -11.34
N GLY A 390 29.19 -6.68 -10.48
CA GLY A 390 28.02 -6.80 -9.63
C GLY A 390 26.91 -5.81 -9.98
N LEU A 391 25.67 -6.17 -9.64
CA LEU A 391 24.50 -5.30 -9.83
C LEU A 391 24.41 -4.17 -8.79
N SER A 392 25.30 -4.09 -7.81
CA SER A 392 25.20 -3.09 -6.74
C SER A 392 25.34 -1.66 -7.26
N LYS A 393 26.24 -1.42 -8.22
CA LYS A 393 26.39 -0.12 -8.88
C LYS A 393 25.14 0.27 -9.67
N GLU A 394 24.62 -0.66 -10.49
CA GLU A 394 23.40 -0.44 -11.27
C GLU A 394 22.16 -0.27 -10.37
N MET A 395 22.07 -1.03 -9.28
CA MET A 395 20.99 -0.94 -8.31
C MET A 395 20.93 0.45 -7.65
N ILE A 396 22.08 1.02 -7.26
CA ILE A 396 22.11 2.36 -6.66
C ILE A 396 21.68 3.42 -7.69
N LEU A 397 22.17 3.31 -8.94
CA LEU A 397 21.82 4.25 -10.00
C LEU A 397 20.35 4.16 -10.41
N THR A 398 19.81 2.94 -10.56
CA THR A 398 18.39 2.72 -10.86
C THR A 398 17.49 3.10 -9.69
N GLY A 399 17.90 2.83 -8.45
CA GLY A 399 17.22 3.29 -7.24
C GLY A 399 17.10 4.82 -7.22
N TRP A 400 18.19 5.53 -7.50
CA TRP A 400 18.20 6.98 -7.63
C TRP A 400 17.27 7.50 -8.74
N GLN A 401 17.32 6.89 -9.93
CA GLN A 401 16.42 7.22 -11.04
C GLN A 401 14.94 6.98 -10.69
N HIS A 402 14.64 5.89 -9.99
CA HIS A 402 13.29 5.57 -9.55
C HIS A 402 12.79 6.52 -8.47
N CYS A 403 13.62 6.92 -7.52
CA CYS A 403 13.26 7.93 -6.51
C CYS A 403 12.90 9.27 -7.17
N SER A 404 13.74 9.77 -8.08
CA SER A 404 13.45 11.01 -8.83
C SER A 404 12.15 10.88 -9.65
N ARG A 405 11.93 9.73 -10.30
CA ARG A 405 10.68 9.48 -11.03
C ARG A 405 9.46 9.46 -10.12
N LEU A 406 9.57 8.90 -8.91
CA LEU A 406 8.49 8.87 -7.94
C LEU A 406 8.14 10.27 -7.44
N GLU A 407 9.13 11.12 -7.17
CA GLU A 407 8.93 12.51 -6.78
C GLU A 407 8.13 13.28 -7.85
N MET A 408 8.53 13.17 -9.12
CA MET A 408 7.76 13.76 -10.22
C MET A 408 6.33 13.24 -10.33
N MET A 409 6.09 11.95 -10.02
CA MET A 409 4.73 11.38 -10.04
C MET A 409 3.88 11.89 -8.88
N PHE A 410 4.47 12.09 -7.70
CA PHE A 410 3.78 12.69 -6.56
C PHE A 410 3.40 14.14 -6.84
N GLU A 411 4.32 14.95 -7.37
CA GLU A 411 4.05 16.35 -7.73
C GLU A 411 2.92 16.44 -8.78
N LYS A 412 2.96 15.59 -9.82
CA LYS A 412 1.88 15.53 -10.81
C LYS A 412 0.54 15.08 -10.22
N ALA A 413 0.55 14.15 -9.27
CA ALA A 413 -0.66 13.69 -8.61
C ALA A 413 -1.26 14.80 -7.73
N GLU A 414 -0.43 15.55 -7.02
CA GLU A 414 -0.84 16.70 -6.22
C GLU A 414 -1.40 17.82 -7.11
N GLN A 415 -0.71 18.16 -8.19
CA GLN A 415 -1.19 19.16 -9.15
C GLN A 415 -2.57 18.78 -9.73
N ARG A 416 -2.75 17.50 -10.12
CA ARG A 416 -4.05 17.01 -10.61
C ARG A 416 -5.13 17.06 -9.53
N SER A 417 -4.77 16.81 -8.27
CA SER A 417 -5.70 16.93 -7.14
C SER A 417 -6.20 18.37 -7.00
N LEU A 418 -5.28 19.34 -7.07
CA LEU A 418 -5.61 20.77 -6.99
C LEU A 418 -6.44 21.24 -8.20
N GLU A 419 -6.11 20.79 -9.41
CA GLU A 419 -6.89 21.08 -10.61
C GLU A 419 -8.31 20.51 -10.52
N LEU A 420 -8.45 19.29 -10.00
CA LEU A 420 -9.73 18.64 -9.80
C LEU A 420 -10.57 19.37 -8.74
N GLU A 421 -9.96 19.79 -7.63
CA GLU A 421 -10.62 20.58 -6.59
C GLU A 421 -11.17 21.89 -7.15
N LYS A 422 -10.36 22.66 -7.88
CA LYS A 422 -10.82 23.88 -8.57
C LYS A 422 -11.96 23.60 -9.55
N SER A 423 -11.87 22.50 -10.30
CA SER A 423 -12.94 22.10 -11.22
C SER A 423 -14.24 21.74 -10.47
N TYR A 424 -14.16 21.15 -9.29
CA TYR A 424 -15.31 20.87 -8.44
C TYR A 424 -15.94 22.15 -7.88
N GLU A 425 -15.12 23.10 -7.43
CA GLU A 425 -15.61 24.41 -6.96
C GLU A 425 -16.33 25.16 -8.08
N LEU A 426 -15.74 25.19 -9.28
CA LEU A 426 -16.35 25.79 -10.45
C LEU A 426 -17.66 25.08 -10.80
N LEU A 427 -17.67 23.74 -10.82
CA LEU A 427 -18.88 22.96 -11.08
C LEU A 427 -19.99 23.29 -10.07
N ASP A 428 -19.68 23.40 -8.78
CA ASP A 428 -20.65 23.77 -7.75
C ASP A 428 -21.17 25.20 -7.95
N SER A 429 -20.29 26.14 -8.33
CA SER A 429 -20.69 27.52 -8.65
C SER A 429 -21.62 27.60 -9.86
N TRP A 430 -21.34 26.82 -10.91
CA TRP A 430 -22.17 26.75 -12.11
C TRP A 430 -23.49 26.05 -11.83
N LYS A 431 -23.48 25.01 -11.00
CA LYS A 431 -24.69 24.33 -10.55
C LYS A 431 -25.59 25.27 -9.76
N LYS A 432 -25.04 26.06 -8.83
CA LYS A 432 -25.80 27.09 -8.09
C LYS A 432 -26.40 28.13 -9.02
N ARG A 433 -25.61 28.70 -9.93
CA ARG A 433 -26.13 29.65 -10.93
C ARG A 433 -27.22 29.04 -11.82
N GLY A 434 -27.07 27.78 -12.19
CA GLY A 434 -28.09 27.05 -12.95
C GLY A 434 -29.38 26.83 -12.17
N ASP A 435 -29.26 26.48 -10.89
CA ASP A 435 -30.39 26.32 -9.97
C ASP A 435 -31.09 27.68 -9.72
N ASP A 436 -30.33 28.76 -9.49
CA ASP A 436 -30.86 30.13 -9.31
C ASP A 436 -31.64 30.61 -10.54
N LEU A 437 -31.12 30.36 -11.75
CA LEU A 437 -31.80 30.71 -13.00
C LEU A 437 -33.08 29.89 -13.18
N LEU A 438 -33.06 28.60 -12.84
CA LEU A 438 -34.23 27.75 -12.95
C LEU A 438 -35.36 28.22 -12.02
N TYR A 439 -35.02 28.55 -10.76
CA TYR A 439 -35.99 29.06 -9.78
C TYR A 439 -36.48 30.48 -10.11
N SER A 440 -35.71 31.25 -10.89
CA SER A 440 -36.18 32.55 -11.41
C SER A 440 -37.27 32.42 -12.47
N MET A 441 -37.34 31.28 -13.17
CA MET A 441 -38.30 31.04 -14.27
C MET A 441 -39.53 30.24 -13.84
N ILE A 442 -39.37 29.29 -12.92
CA ILE A 442 -40.41 28.31 -12.53
C ILE A 442 -40.42 28.22 -11.01
N PRO A 443 -41.57 28.04 -10.34
CA PRO A 443 -41.59 27.93 -8.89
C PRO A 443 -40.75 26.77 -8.37
N GLN A 444 -40.12 26.96 -7.22
CA GLN A 444 -39.19 25.99 -6.63
C GLN A 444 -39.84 24.60 -6.45
N SER A 445 -41.07 24.54 -5.95
CA SER A 445 -41.81 23.28 -5.75
C SER A 445 -42.02 22.48 -7.04
N VAL A 446 -42.24 23.17 -8.17
CA VAL A 446 -42.41 22.56 -9.49
C VAL A 446 -41.05 22.18 -10.09
N ALA A 447 -40.05 23.05 -9.95
CA ALA A 447 -38.70 22.84 -10.45
C ALA A 447 -38.02 21.63 -9.80
N GLU A 448 -38.16 21.44 -8.49
CA GLU A 448 -37.62 20.28 -7.76
C GLU A 448 -38.26 18.96 -8.21
N ARG A 449 -39.59 18.94 -8.39
CA ARG A 449 -40.32 17.76 -8.91
C ARG A 449 -39.86 17.37 -10.31
N LEU A 450 -39.66 18.35 -11.20
CA LEU A 450 -39.13 18.10 -12.54
C LEU A 450 -37.67 17.61 -12.50
N ARG A 451 -36.84 18.15 -11.59
CA ARG A 451 -35.45 17.71 -11.37
C ARG A 451 -35.37 16.27 -10.87
N ASN A 452 -36.33 15.84 -10.04
CA ASN A 452 -36.45 14.47 -9.55
C ASN A 452 -36.93 13.47 -10.62
N GLY A 453 -37.20 13.93 -11.84
CA GLY A 453 -37.58 13.08 -12.97
C GLY A 453 -39.07 12.76 -13.04
N GLU A 454 -39.92 13.49 -12.31
CA GLU A 454 -41.37 13.34 -12.43
C GLU A 454 -41.86 13.73 -13.83
N LYS A 455 -42.91 13.06 -14.31
CA LYS A 455 -43.47 13.36 -15.63
C LYS A 455 -44.15 14.72 -15.59
N ARG A 456 -43.98 15.53 -16.65
CA ARG A 456 -44.59 16.87 -16.75
C ARG A 456 -46.09 16.90 -16.43
N LEU A 457 -46.82 15.87 -16.86
CA LEU A 457 -48.27 15.73 -16.65
C LEU A 457 -48.66 15.46 -15.18
N SER A 458 -47.80 14.81 -14.40
CA SER A 458 -48.05 14.55 -12.97
C SER A 458 -47.80 15.78 -12.09
N THR A 459 -47.16 16.82 -12.64
CA THR A 459 -46.92 18.09 -11.95
C THR A 459 -48.08 19.09 -12.14
N CYS A 460 -49.03 18.80 -13.02
CA CYS A 460 -50.25 19.60 -13.18
C CYS A 460 -51.20 19.37 -11.99
N GLU A 461 -51.62 20.45 -11.34
CA GLU A 461 -52.54 20.43 -10.21
C GLU A 461 -53.68 21.43 -10.43
N ALA A 462 -54.89 21.07 -10.00
CA ALA A 462 -56.03 21.98 -9.97
C ALA A 462 -56.09 22.68 -8.61
N PHE A 463 -56.22 24.00 -8.63
CA PHE A 463 -56.32 24.83 -7.44
C PHE A 463 -57.72 25.44 -7.36
N ASP A 464 -58.44 25.17 -6.27
CA ASP A 464 -59.85 25.57 -6.12
C ASP A 464 -60.00 27.04 -5.72
N ASN A 465 -59.11 27.53 -4.85
CA ASN A 465 -59.14 28.89 -4.29
C ASN A 465 -57.89 29.66 -4.71
N VAL A 466 -58.02 30.48 -5.74
CA VAL A 466 -56.92 31.28 -6.31
C VAL A 466 -57.43 32.69 -6.61
N THR A 467 -56.61 33.71 -6.37
CA THR A 467 -56.89 35.08 -6.79
C THR A 467 -55.83 35.54 -7.78
N ILE A 468 -56.28 36.05 -8.92
CA ILE A 468 -55.43 36.50 -10.02
C ILE A 468 -55.57 38.01 -10.16
N LEU A 469 -54.44 38.70 -10.35
CA LEU A 469 -54.38 40.12 -10.64
C LEU A 469 -53.89 40.34 -12.07
N PHE A 470 -54.67 41.10 -12.84
CA PHE A 470 -54.23 41.65 -14.13
C PHE A 470 -53.97 43.14 -13.96
N CYS A 471 -52.76 43.57 -14.30
CA CYS A 471 -52.36 44.97 -14.32
C CYS A 471 -51.91 45.34 -15.73
N GLU A 472 -52.69 46.17 -16.42
CA GLU A 472 -52.40 46.66 -17.77
C GLU A 472 -51.81 48.06 -17.67
N LEU A 473 -50.66 48.29 -18.31
CA LEU A 473 -50.09 49.63 -18.47
C LEU A 473 -50.91 50.38 -19.54
N ALA A 474 -51.56 51.48 -19.16
CA ALA A 474 -52.33 52.29 -20.10
C ALA A 474 -51.41 53.30 -20.84
N ASP A 475 -51.81 53.67 -22.06
CA ASP A 475 -51.26 54.78 -22.86
C ASP A 475 -49.85 54.64 -23.45
N PHE A 476 -49.61 53.58 -24.22
CA PHE A 476 -48.60 53.61 -25.30
C PHE A 476 -49.30 53.56 -26.68
N SER A 477 -50.05 54.60 -27.02
CA SER A 477 -50.55 54.80 -28.39
C SER A 477 -49.43 55.24 -29.32
N SER A 478 -49.54 54.92 -30.63
CA SER A 478 -48.53 55.10 -31.69
C SER A 478 -47.92 56.51 -31.88
N SER A 479 -48.35 57.50 -31.11
CA SER A 479 -47.92 58.90 -31.21
C SER A 479 -46.84 59.32 -30.21
N THR A 480 -46.44 58.49 -29.23
CA THR A 480 -45.40 58.80 -28.22
C THR A 480 -44.04 58.14 -28.49
N LEU A 481 -43.88 57.39 -29.59
CA LEU A 481 -42.63 56.71 -29.95
C LEU A 481 -41.63 57.67 -30.62
N HIS A 482 -40.81 58.34 -29.81
CA HIS A 482 -39.60 59.00 -30.29
C HIS A 482 -38.34 58.14 -30.13
N ASP A 483 -38.32 57.22 -29.15
CA ASP A 483 -37.30 56.16 -29.07
C ASP A 483 -37.89 54.88 -28.45
N ALA A 484 -37.71 53.74 -29.13
CA ALA A 484 -38.13 52.43 -28.61
C ALA A 484 -37.35 52.04 -27.34
N MET A 485 -36.12 52.52 -27.19
CA MET A 485 -35.26 52.20 -26.05
C MET A 485 -35.78 52.84 -24.74
N GLU A 486 -36.33 54.06 -24.82
CA GLU A 486 -36.90 54.76 -23.66
C GLU A 486 -38.19 54.09 -23.14
N VAL A 487 -39.02 53.59 -24.05
CA VAL A 487 -40.23 52.82 -23.70
C VAL A 487 -39.85 51.52 -22.99
N VAL A 488 -38.87 50.79 -23.52
CA VAL A 488 -38.39 49.54 -22.91
C VAL A 488 -37.76 49.82 -21.54
N SER A 489 -36.97 50.89 -21.41
CA SER A 489 -36.38 51.30 -20.13
C SER A 489 -37.45 51.63 -19.09
N SER A 490 -38.49 52.36 -19.50
CA SER A 490 -39.62 52.73 -18.63
C SER A 490 -40.44 51.51 -18.20
N MET A 491 -40.74 50.59 -19.12
CA MET A 491 -41.41 49.32 -18.80
C MET A 491 -40.58 48.47 -17.83
N ASN A 492 -39.26 48.35 -18.07
CA ASN A 492 -38.36 47.64 -17.17
C ASN A 492 -38.33 48.26 -15.79
N ALA A 493 -38.35 49.60 -15.67
CA ALA A 493 -38.39 50.28 -14.37
C ALA A 493 -39.69 49.98 -13.61
N ILE A 494 -40.85 49.99 -14.28
CA ILE A 494 -42.14 49.66 -13.66
C ILE A 494 -42.17 48.18 -13.24
N PHE A 495 -41.77 47.26 -14.11
CA PHE A 495 -41.75 45.83 -13.78
C PHE A 495 -40.75 45.48 -12.69
N THR A 496 -39.58 46.12 -12.66
CA THR A 496 -38.61 45.94 -11.55
C THR A 496 -39.20 46.42 -10.23
N CYS A 497 -39.95 47.52 -10.23
CA CYS A 497 -40.67 47.99 -9.05
C CYS A 497 -41.76 46.99 -8.62
N PHE A 498 -42.50 46.42 -9.57
CA PHE A 498 -43.52 45.42 -9.28
C PHE A 498 -42.92 44.14 -8.71
N ASP A 499 -41.85 43.63 -9.32
CA ASP A 499 -41.12 42.44 -8.88
C ASP A 499 -40.65 42.60 -7.43
N SER A 500 -40.13 43.77 -7.04
CA SER A 500 -39.68 44.03 -5.65
C SER A 500 -40.80 43.98 -4.59
N LEU A 501 -42.06 44.14 -5.00
CA LEU A 501 -43.22 44.12 -4.10
C LEU A 501 -43.80 42.71 -3.97
N LEU A 502 -43.51 41.79 -4.89
CA LEU A 502 -44.10 40.45 -4.88
C LEU A 502 -43.65 39.63 -3.66
N ASP A 503 -42.36 39.70 -3.34
CA ASP A 503 -41.76 38.98 -2.22
C ASP A 503 -42.39 39.37 -0.87
N LEU A 504 -42.88 40.61 -0.74
CA LEU A 504 -43.50 41.12 0.49
C LEU A 504 -44.91 40.58 0.74
N PHE A 505 -45.61 40.17 -0.32
CA PHE A 505 -47.02 39.75 -0.26
C PHE A 505 -47.21 38.26 -0.59
N GLU A 506 -46.13 37.49 -0.73
CA GLU A 506 -46.15 36.06 -1.08
C GLU A 506 -47.00 35.79 -2.34
N VAL A 507 -46.81 36.63 -3.36
CA VAL A 507 -47.53 36.55 -4.63
C VAL A 507 -46.60 36.06 -5.73
N TYR A 508 -47.03 35.08 -6.52
CA TYR A 508 -46.25 34.54 -7.61
C TYR A 508 -46.51 35.31 -8.93
N LYS A 509 -45.43 35.60 -9.65
CA LYS A 509 -45.47 36.21 -10.98
C LYS A 509 -45.71 35.16 -12.06
N VAL A 510 -46.70 35.37 -12.91
CA VAL A 510 -46.94 34.55 -14.10
C VAL A 510 -46.30 35.22 -15.32
N GLU A 511 -46.15 34.49 -16.42
CA GLU A 511 -45.68 35.04 -17.69
C GLU A 511 -46.55 36.22 -18.16
N THR A 512 -45.90 37.31 -18.56
CA THR A 512 -46.53 38.54 -19.02
C THR A 512 -46.55 38.59 -20.54
N VAL A 513 -47.69 38.96 -21.12
CA VAL A 513 -47.81 39.14 -22.57
C VAL A 513 -47.86 40.63 -22.88
N GLY A 514 -46.73 41.17 -23.33
CA GLY A 514 -46.61 42.57 -23.77
C GLY A 514 -46.79 43.57 -22.62
N ARG A 515 -47.97 44.20 -22.53
CA ARG A 515 -48.28 45.31 -21.60
C ARG A 515 -49.02 44.88 -20.34
N VAL A 516 -49.36 43.59 -20.24
CA VAL A 516 -50.15 43.05 -19.14
C VAL A 516 -49.25 42.30 -18.18
N TYR A 517 -49.22 42.76 -16.94
CA TYR A 517 -48.55 42.15 -15.82
C TYR A 517 -49.53 41.26 -15.05
N MET A 518 -49.26 39.96 -14.97
CA MET A 518 -50.13 38.97 -14.36
C MET A 518 -49.47 38.38 -13.11
N THR A 519 -50.20 38.40 -12.00
CA THR A 519 -49.76 37.78 -10.75
C THR A 519 -50.87 36.97 -10.11
N VAL A 520 -50.48 36.00 -9.28
CA VAL A 520 -51.41 35.04 -8.69
C VAL A 520 -51.03 34.75 -7.24
N SER A 521 -52.04 34.65 -6.37
CA SER A 521 -51.89 34.16 -5.00
C SER A 521 -52.84 32.98 -4.78
N GLY A 522 -52.39 31.99 -4.00
CA GLY A 522 -53.06 30.70 -3.84
C GLY A 522 -52.58 29.62 -4.82
N ALA A 523 -51.67 29.96 -5.75
CA ALA A 523 -50.94 29.02 -6.60
C ALA A 523 -49.52 29.57 -6.87
N PRO A 524 -48.47 28.74 -6.89
CA PRO A 524 -48.47 27.29 -6.69
C PRO A 524 -48.58 26.86 -5.22
N GLU A 525 -48.34 27.77 -4.27
CA GLU A 525 -48.51 27.52 -2.85
C GLU A 525 -49.89 27.99 -2.38
N ARG A 526 -50.62 27.10 -1.69
CA ARG A 526 -51.99 27.36 -1.24
C ARG A 526 -51.96 28.25 0.01
N THR A 527 -52.53 29.45 -0.09
CA THR A 527 -52.64 30.41 1.02
C THR A 527 -54.11 30.73 1.28
N ALA A 528 -54.53 30.76 2.54
CA ALA A 528 -55.93 31.08 2.88
C ALA A 528 -56.27 32.57 2.64
N ASN A 529 -55.27 33.44 2.76
CA ASN A 529 -55.40 34.90 2.61
C ASN A 529 -55.08 35.38 1.19
N HIS A 530 -55.27 34.52 0.18
CA HIS A 530 -54.92 34.80 -1.22
C HIS A 530 -55.55 36.11 -1.75
N ALA A 531 -56.80 36.42 -1.34
CA ALA A 531 -57.51 37.61 -1.77
C ALA A 531 -56.96 38.88 -1.09
N ASP A 532 -56.64 38.82 0.20
CA ASP A 532 -56.09 39.95 0.96
C ASP A 532 -54.68 40.30 0.47
N ASN A 533 -53.86 39.30 0.19
CA ASN A 533 -52.50 39.50 -0.34
C ASN A 533 -52.54 40.24 -1.69
N ILE A 534 -53.43 39.82 -2.60
CA ILE A 534 -53.61 40.48 -3.91
C ILE A 534 -54.20 41.88 -3.77
N ALA A 535 -55.19 42.08 -2.89
CA ALA A 535 -55.79 43.39 -2.66
C ALA A 535 -54.77 44.41 -2.11
N ASN A 536 -53.95 43.98 -1.14
CA ASN A 536 -52.87 44.80 -0.58
C ASN A 536 -51.78 45.09 -1.61
N LEU A 537 -51.39 44.09 -2.42
CA LEU A 537 -50.46 44.27 -3.53
C LEU A 537 -51.00 45.30 -4.54
N ALA A 538 -52.26 45.20 -4.96
CA ALA A 538 -52.89 46.13 -5.90
C ALA A 538 -52.86 47.59 -5.41
N LEU A 539 -53.17 47.81 -4.13
CA LEU A 539 -53.10 49.13 -3.51
C LEU A 539 -51.66 49.67 -3.47
N CYS A 540 -50.68 48.81 -3.17
CA CYS A 540 -49.27 49.17 -3.14
C CYS A 540 -48.73 49.51 -4.55
N LEU A 541 -49.07 48.70 -5.56
CA LEU A 541 -48.71 48.94 -6.96
C LEU A 541 -49.22 50.31 -7.42
N ALA A 542 -50.50 50.61 -7.19
CA ALA A 542 -51.10 51.90 -7.56
C ALA A 542 -50.44 53.10 -6.85
N ARG A 543 -49.96 52.93 -5.61
CA ARG A 543 -49.23 53.97 -4.88
C ARG A 543 -47.81 54.15 -5.40
N GLN A 544 -47.10 53.07 -5.73
CA GLN A 544 -45.72 53.11 -6.16
C GLN A 544 -45.57 53.65 -7.59
N VAL A 545 -46.46 53.29 -8.52
CA VAL A 545 -46.44 53.86 -9.88
C VAL A 545 -46.59 55.38 -9.87
N LYS A 546 -47.47 55.92 -9.00
CA LYS A 546 -47.64 57.37 -8.86
C LYS A 546 -46.39 58.09 -8.33
N LYS A 547 -45.49 57.38 -7.65
CA LYS A 547 -44.25 57.94 -7.11
C LYS A 547 -43.09 57.86 -8.10
N LEU A 548 -43.17 56.99 -9.11
CA LEU A 548 -42.15 56.86 -10.14
C LEU A 548 -42.21 58.08 -11.07
N GLN A 549 -41.12 58.84 -11.15
CA GLN A 549 -40.95 59.90 -12.14
C GLN A 549 -40.39 59.28 -13.42
N LEU A 550 -41.27 58.93 -14.34
CA LEU A 550 -40.91 58.38 -15.64
C LEU A 550 -40.86 59.50 -16.70
N PRO A 551 -40.01 59.38 -17.74
CA PRO A 551 -39.81 60.43 -18.75
C PRO A 551 -41.00 60.63 -19.72
N SER A 552 -42.14 59.96 -19.51
CA SER A 552 -43.33 60.04 -20.37
C SER A 552 -44.61 60.10 -19.53
N GLU A 553 -45.67 60.74 -20.04
CA GLU A 553 -46.99 60.88 -19.38
C GLU A 553 -47.78 59.54 -19.20
N ALA A 554 -47.11 58.40 -19.31
CA ALA A 554 -47.66 57.05 -19.17
C ALA A 554 -47.57 56.52 -17.73
N ASN A 555 -48.15 57.25 -16.76
CA ASN A 555 -48.20 56.85 -15.34
C ASN A 555 -49.54 56.20 -14.92
N SER A 556 -50.38 55.80 -15.89
CA SER A 556 -51.68 55.20 -15.64
C SER A 556 -51.59 53.67 -15.73
N ILE A 557 -51.99 52.99 -14.65
CA ILE A 557 -52.17 51.54 -14.64
C ILE A 557 -53.64 51.19 -14.43
N ARG A 558 -54.10 50.16 -15.13
CA ARG A 558 -55.43 49.58 -14.96
C ARG A 558 -55.31 48.24 -14.27
N ILE A 559 -55.89 48.12 -13.08
CA ILE A 559 -55.88 46.90 -12.29
C ILE A 559 -57.28 46.29 -12.29
N GLY A 560 -57.39 45.02 -12.67
CA GLY A 560 -58.65 44.29 -12.76
C GLY A 560 -59.39 44.59 -14.07
N LYS A 561 -59.67 43.53 -14.83
CA LYS A 561 -60.53 43.57 -16.01
C LYS A 561 -61.46 42.37 -15.98
#